data_AF-A0A5J5I8J7-F1
#
_entry.id   AF-A0A5J5I8J7-F1
#
_cell.length_a   1.000
_cell.length_b   1.000
_cell.length_c   1.000
_cell.angle_alpha   90.00
_cell.angle_beta   90.00
_cell.angle_gamma   90.00
#
_symmetry.space_group_name_H-M   'P 1'
#
loop_
_entity.id
_entity.type
_entity.pdbx_description
1 polymer ?
#
loop_
_entity_poly.entity_id
_entity_poly.type
_entity_poly.pdbx_seq_one_letter_code
_entity_poly.pdbx_strand_id
1 'polypeptide(L)'
;MSTARRTLIGCALVAGAAFCFWLGTLVPQRPQQGPEHERPLAPSNRAPSQQTGRNIFSSSIANDPYVIQQWKDSIETLERRCRDANEFCTEARQARQQIKKIQ
;
A
#
# COMPACT_ATOMS: atom_id res chain seq x y z
N MET A 1 33.33 -26.85 19.54
CA MET A 1 32.03 -26.23 19.87
C MET A 1 30.93 -27.02 19.19
N SER A 2 30.17 -27.81 19.97
CA SER A 2 29.24 -28.82 19.46
C SER A 2 28.08 -28.19 18.68
N THR A 3 27.77 -28.77 17.52
CA THR A 3 26.71 -28.40 16.56
C THR A 3 25.35 -28.15 17.23
N ALA A 4 25.04 -28.90 18.29
CA ALA A 4 23.81 -28.74 19.08
C ALA A 4 23.63 -27.34 19.71
N ARG A 5 24.72 -26.67 20.11
CA ARG A 5 24.64 -25.30 20.67
C ARG A 5 24.33 -24.26 19.60
N ARG A 6 24.77 -24.49 18.35
CA ARG A 6 24.51 -23.56 17.23
C ARG A 6 23.06 -23.59 16.78
N THR A 7 22.43 -24.77 16.76
CA THR A 7 21.00 -24.91 16.41
C THR A 7 20.09 -24.30 17.47
N LEU A 8 20.40 -24.48 18.77
CA LEU A 8 19.60 -23.89 19.85
C LEU A 8 19.64 -22.36 19.84
N ILE A 9 20.79 -21.75 19.55
CA ILE A 9 20.92 -20.28 19.43
C ILE A 9 20.14 -19.76 18.22
N GLY A 10 20.18 -20.47 17.08
CA GLY A 10 19.42 -20.11 15.89
C GLY A 10 17.91 -20.12 16.12
N CYS A 11 17.37 -21.17 16.75
CA CYS A 11 15.96 -21.26 17.06
C CYS A 11 15.50 -20.20 18.08
N ALA A 12 16.34 -19.89 19.08
CA ALA A 12 16.04 -18.86 20.07
C ALA A 12 15.93 -17.46 19.45
N LEU A 13 16.78 -17.12 18.47
CA LEU A 13 16.73 -15.82 17.79
C LEU A 13 15.47 -15.66 16.94
N VAL A 14 15.08 -16.70 16.19
CA VAL A 14 13.87 -16.66 15.34
C VAL A 14 12.60 -16.56 16.20
N ALA A 15 12.52 -17.34 17.28
CA ALA A 15 11.40 -17.29 18.21
C ALA A 15 11.28 -15.93 18.92
N GLY A 16 12.40 -15.35 19.34
CA GLY A 16 12.44 -14.02 19.96
C GLY A 16 11.97 -12.91 19.01
N ALA A 17 12.42 -12.93 17.75
CA ALA A 17 12.04 -11.93 16.76
C ALA A 17 10.53 -11.97 16.44
N ALA A 18 9.96 -13.17 16.29
CA ALA A 18 8.52 -13.34 16.05
C ALA A 18 7.69 -12.82 17.24
N PHE A 19 8.14 -13.09 18.47
CA PHE A 19 7.48 -12.64 19.69
C PHE A 19 7.52 -11.11 19.84
N CYS A 20 8.66 -10.47 19.58
CA CYS A 20 8.78 -9.01 19.60
C CYS A 20 7.91 -8.33 18.53
N PHE A 21 7.81 -8.91 17.34
CA PHE A 21 6.97 -8.37 16.26
C PHE A 21 5.48 -8.41 16.62
N TRP A 22 5.04 -9.50 17.27
CA TRP A 22 3.65 -9.66 17.71
C TRP A 22 3.27 -8.75 18.89
N LEU A 23 4.20 -8.53 19.83
CA LEU A 23 4.00 -7.55 20.91
C LEU A 23 4.07 -6.10 20.42
N GLY A 24 4.88 -5.82 19.40
CA GLY A 24 5.02 -4.50 18.80
C GLY A 24 3.76 -3.98 18.11
N THR A 25 2.83 -4.86 17.67
CA THR A 25 1.57 -4.45 17.04
C THR A 25 0.48 -4.03 18.04
N LEU A 26 0.64 -4.33 19.33
CA LEU A 26 -0.30 -3.92 20.38
C LEU A 26 0.02 -2.57 21.00
N VAL A 27 1.21 -2.02 20.75
CA VAL A 27 1.57 -0.68 21.19
C VAL A 27 1.21 0.29 20.07
N PRO A 28 0.18 1.14 20.22
CA PRO A 28 -0.03 2.24 19.29
C PRO A 28 1.23 3.11 19.31
N GLN A 29 1.95 3.13 18.20
CA GLN A 29 3.11 4.01 18.05
C GLN A 29 2.63 5.45 18.19
N ARG A 30 2.79 6.02 19.40
CA ARG A 30 2.99 7.46 19.52
C ARG A 30 4.20 7.77 18.65
N PRO A 31 4.10 8.64 17.63
CA PRO A 31 5.23 8.96 16.79
C PRO A 31 6.34 9.52 17.68
N GLN A 32 7.37 8.71 17.90
CA GLN A 32 8.57 9.11 18.60
C GLN A 32 9.41 9.91 17.60
N GLN A 33 9.19 11.22 17.57
CA GLN A 33 10.08 12.15 16.92
C GLN A 33 11.43 12.11 17.67
N GLY A 34 12.38 11.37 17.10
CA GLY A 34 13.82 11.54 17.40
C GLY A 34 14.33 12.88 16.86
N PRO A 35 15.49 13.35 17.35
CA PRO A 35 15.62 14.73 17.84
C PRO A 35 16.35 15.69 16.87
N GLU A 36 16.20 16.99 17.18
CA GLU A 36 17.00 18.15 16.75
C GLU A 36 16.86 18.69 15.31
N HIS A 37 15.93 19.65 15.17
CA HIS A 37 16.32 20.97 14.65
C HIS A 37 15.48 22.05 15.36
N GLU A 38 16.10 22.77 16.29
CA GLU A 38 15.51 23.93 16.94
C GLU A 38 15.09 24.98 15.90
N ARG A 39 13.81 25.33 15.88
CA ARG A 39 13.35 26.66 15.44
C ARG A 39 12.19 27.09 16.33
N PRO A 40 12.34 28.14 17.15
CA PRO A 40 11.28 28.57 18.05
C PRO A 40 10.29 29.45 17.26
N LEU A 41 9.09 28.95 17.00
CA LEU A 41 7.98 29.75 16.46
C LEU A 41 6.67 29.38 17.18
N ALA A 42 6.38 30.20 18.21
CA ALA A 42 5.09 30.61 18.79
C ALA A 42 3.93 29.59 18.95
N PRO A 43 3.20 29.61 20.08
CA PRO A 43 2.04 28.73 20.28
C PRO A 43 0.92 29.11 19.31
N SER A 44 0.66 28.26 18.33
CA SER A 44 -0.46 28.42 17.40
C SER A 44 -1.68 27.68 17.96
N ASN A 45 -2.57 28.43 18.60
CA ASN A 45 -3.96 28.02 18.80
C ASN A 45 -4.62 27.86 17.41
N ARG A 46 -4.59 26.67 16.83
CA ARG A 46 -5.34 26.37 15.60
C ARG A 46 -6.29 25.19 15.81
N ALA A 47 -7.56 25.50 15.57
CA ALA A 47 -8.70 24.62 15.44
C ALA A 47 -8.40 23.40 14.53
N PRO A 48 -9.14 22.28 14.69
CA PRO A 48 -8.89 21.05 13.95
C PRO A 48 -8.90 21.31 12.44
N SER A 49 -7.77 21.07 11.79
CA SER A 49 -7.62 21.15 10.35
C SER A 49 -8.55 20.11 9.71
N GLN A 50 -9.59 20.57 9.03
CA GLN A 50 -10.30 19.75 8.06
C GLN A 50 -9.27 19.25 7.05
N GLN A 51 -9.12 17.93 6.93
CA GLN A 51 -8.31 17.31 5.90
C GLN A 51 -8.97 17.61 4.54
N THR A 52 -8.58 18.72 3.92
CA THR A 52 -8.82 18.96 2.50
C THR A 52 -8.03 17.90 1.74
N GLY A 53 -8.68 16.78 1.45
CA GLY A 53 -8.16 15.75 0.56
C GLY A 53 -7.84 16.41 -0.78
N ARG A 54 -6.56 16.64 -1.05
CA ARG A 54 -6.10 17.13 -2.35
C ARG A 54 -6.55 16.07 -3.36
N ASN A 55 -7.45 16.41 -4.27
CA ASN A 55 -7.80 15.52 -5.37
C ASN A 55 -6.53 15.32 -6.22
N ILE A 56 -5.82 14.21 -6.01
CA ILE A 56 -4.63 13.82 -6.79
C ILE A 56 -5.07 13.18 -8.14
N PHE A 57 -6.37 13.12 -8.42
CA PHE A 57 -6.88 12.65 -9.69
C PHE A 57 -6.81 13.78 -10.73
N SER A 58 -5.80 13.75 -11.60
CA SER A 58 -5.72 14.67 -12.73
C SER A 58 -6.64 14.18 -13.84
N SER A 59 -7.80 14.83 -14.00
CA SER A 59 -8.77 14.54 -15.06
C SER A 59 -8.17 14.60 -16.47
N SER A 60 -7.08 15.34 -16.65
CA SER A 60 -6.34 15.42 -17.92
C SER A 60 -5.66 14.10 -18.31
N ILE A 61 -5.28 13.26 -17.34
CA ILE A 61 -4.58 11.98 -17.60
C ILE A 61 -5.58 10.91 -18.07
N ALA A 62 -6.83 10.96 -17.59
CA ALA A 62 -7.85 9.96 -17.94
C ALA A 62 -8.23 10.00 -19.44
N ASN A 63 -8.07 11.16 -20.09
CA ASN A 63 -8.35 11.33 -21.52
C ASN A 63 -7.11 11.17 -22.41
N ASP A 64 -5.96 10.86 -21.82
CA ASP A 64 -4.74 10.67 -22.57
C ASP A 64 -4.83 9.36 -23.40
N PRO A 65 -4.56 9.42 -24.72
CA PRO A 65 -4.71 8.26 -25.60
C PRO A 65 -3.77 7.11 -25.22
N TYR A 66 -2.58 7.40 -24.70
CA TYR A 66 -1.63 6.40 -24.24
C TYR A 66 -2.17 5.70 -22.97
N VAL A 67 -2.73 6.44 -22.03
CA VAL A 67 -3.31 5.87 -20.80
C VAL A 67 -4.51 4.97 -21.12
N ILE A 68 -5.38 5.40 -22.03
CA ILE A 68 -6.52 4.59 -22.49
C ILE A 68 -6.03 3.30 -23.15
N GLN A 69 -4.96 3.36 -23.95
CA GLN A 69 -4.38 2.18 -24.57
C GLN A 69 -3.82 1.21 -23.53
N GLN A 70 -3.06 1.71 -22.55
CA GLN A 70 -2.50 0.90 -21.47
C GLN A 70 -3.60 0.22 -20.63
N TRP A 71 -4.72 0.90 -20.39
CA TRP A 71 -5.87 0.31 -19.72
C TRP A 71 -6.54 -0.79 -20.55
N LYS A 72 -6.63 -0.62 -21.88
CA LYS A 72 -7.16 -1.67 -22.77
C LYS A 72 -6.30 -2.94 -22.70
N ASP A 73 -4.98 -2.80 -22.76
CA ASP A 73 -4.05 -3.93 -22.70
C ASP A 73 -4.14 -4.67 -21.35
N SER A 74 -4.30 -3.89 -20.26
CA SER A 74 -4.50 -4.44 -18.91
C SER A 74 -5.81 -5.23 -18.80
N ILE A 75 -6.90 -4.70 -19.37
CA ILE A 75 -8.20 -5.39 -19.41
C ILE A 75 -8.11 -6.66 -20.24
N GLU A 76 -7.44 -6.64 -21.40
CA GLU A 76 -7.26 -7.83 -22.23
C GLU A 76 -6.52 -8.94 -21.49
N THR A 77 -5.53 -8.57 -20.67
CA THR A 77 -4.82 -9.53 -19.82
C THR A 77 -5.75 -10.18 -18.79
N LEU A 78 -6.64 -9.40 -18.15
CA LEU A 78 -7.66 -9.92 -17.24
C LEU A 78 -8.67 -10.81 -17.95
N GLU A 79 -9.12 -10.42 -19.14
CA GLU A 79 -10.06 -11.21 -19.95
C GLU A 79 -9.44 -12.54 -20.40
N ARG A 80 -8.14 -12.55 -20.75
CA ARG A 80 -7.41 -13.78 -21.06
C ARG A 80 -7.32 -14.69 -19.84
N ARG A 81 -6.95 -14.16 -18.67
CA ARG A 81 -6.93 -14.92 -17.40
C ARG A 81 -8.29 -15.53 -17.06
N CYS A 82 -9.37 -14.78 -17.28
CA CYS A 82 -10.72 -15.29 -17.10
C CYS A 82 -11.02 -16.45 -18.08
N ARG A 83 -10.66 -16.32 -19.36
CA ARG A 83 -10.89 -17.40 -20.33
C ARG A 83 -10.07 -18.65 -20.04
N ASP A 84 -8.81 -18.49 -19.66
CA ASP A 84 -7.86 -19.59 -19.55
C ASP A 84 -7.93 -20.28 -18.18
N ALA A 85 -8.19 -19.54 -17.11
CA ALA A 85 -8.14 -20.02 -15.73
C ALA A 85 -9.43 -19.79 -14.93
N ASN A 86 -10.48 -19.19 -15.51
CA ASN A 86 -11.70 -18.74 -14.80
C ASN A 86 -11.41 -17.78 -13.62
N GLU A 87 -10.29 -17.08 -13.65
CA GLU A 87 -9.90 -16.10 -12.64
C GLU A 87 -10.30 -14.68 -13.04
N PHE A 88 -10.64 -13.83 -12.07
CA PHE A 88 -10.87 -12.39 -12.26
C PHE A 88 -11.95 -12.01 -13.29
N CYS A 89 -12.91 -12.90 -13.57
CA CYS A 89 -13.94 -12.68 -14.59
C CYS A 89 -14.86 -11.50 -14.28
N THR A 90 -15.14 -11.23 -13.01
CA THR A 90 -15.98 -10.11 -12.59
C THR A 90 -15.24 -8.80 -12.77
N GLU A 91 -13.97 -8.76 -12.37
CA GLU A 91 -13.06 -7.63 -12.47
C GLU A 91 -12.82 -7.26 -13.94
N ALA A 92 -12.56 -8.27 -14.79
CA ALA A 92 -12.43 -8.08 -16.23
C ALA A 92 -13.70 -7.42 -16.83
N ARG A 93 -14.88 -7.93 -16.47
CA ARG A 93 -16.16 -7.38 -16.94
C ARG A 93 -16.39 -5.95 -16.45
N GLN A 94 -16.12 -5.68 -15.17
CA GLN A 94 -16.27 -4.34 -14.59
C GLN A 94 -15.30 -3.35 -15.23
N ALA A 95 -14.02 -3.72 -15.38
CA ALA A 95 -13.01 -2.87 -16.00
C ALA A 95 -13.38 -2.53 -17.44
N ARG A 96 -13.89 -3.51 -18.21
CA ARG A 96 -14.40 -3.29 -19.57
C ARG A 96 -15.58 -2.32 -19.62
N GLN A 97 -16.47 -2.39 -18.63
CA GLN A 97 -17.59 -1.44 -18.54
C GLN A 97 -17.12 -0.03 -18.17
N GLN A 98 -16.11 0.10 -17.29
CA GLN A 98 -15.59 1.41 -16.90
C GLN A 98 -14.94 2.14 -18.07
N ILE A 99 -14.12 1.44 -18.88
CA ILE A 99 -13.44 2.08 -20.02
C ILE A 99 -14.43 2.59 -21.07
N LYS A 100 -15.58 1.90 -21.25
CA LYS A 100 -16.65 2.31 -22.17
C LYS A 100 -17.40 3.57 -21.72
N LYS A 101 -17.33 3.93 -20.44
CA LYS A 101 -17.95 5.16 -19.91
C LYS A 101 -17.06 6.39 -20.09
N ILE A 102 -15.77 6.17 -20.32
CA ILE A 102 -14.76 7.22 -20.46
C ILE A 102 -14.54 7.56 -21.95
N GLN A 103 -14.81 6.61 -22.86
CA GLN A 103 -14.94 6.84 -24.30
C GLN A 103 -16.28 7.50 -24.67
#